data_AF-X1KEJ3-F1
#
_entry.id   AF-X1KEJ3-F1
#
_cell.length_a   1.000
_cell.length_b   1.000
_cell.length_c   1.000
_cell.angle_alpha   90.00
_cell.angle_beta   90.00
_cell.angle_gamma   90.00
#
_symmetry.space_group_name_H-M   'P 1'
#
loop_
_entity.id
_entity.type
_entity.pdbx_description
1 polymer ?
#
loop_
_entity_poly.entity_id
_entity_poly.type
_entity_poly.pdbx_seq_one_letter_code
_entity_poly.pdbx_strand_id
1 'polypeptide(L)' 'MDKFNKITVGFVIQTFEKNAAGKFVCTKQEFIAGDQCDYEDAEGNPIDPPDYEYQPYNMTL' A
#
# COMPACT_ATOMS: atom_id res chain seq x y z
N MET A 1 -7.38 2.52 24.17
CA MET A 1 -6.21 2.41 23.28
C MET A 1 -6.17 3.69 22.49
N ASP A 2 -5.14 4.51 22.69
CA ASP A 2 -5.18 5.91 22.23
C ASP A 2 -4.54 6.09 20.85
N LYS A 3 -3.86 5.05 20.34
CA LYS A 3 -3.20 5.03 19.03
C LYS A 3 -3.02 3.58 18.54
N PHE A 4 -3.21 3.36 17.24
CA PHE A 4 -2.86 2.12 16.52
C PHE A 4 -2.22 2.47 15.18
N ASN A 5 -1.42 1.55 14.63
CA ASN A 5 -0.95 1.61 13.25
C ASN A 5 -1.73 0.61 12.40
N LYS A 6 -2.10 1.01 11.18
CA LYS A 6 -2.62 0.12 10.15
C LYS A 6 -1.56 -0.02 9.07
N ILE A 7 -1.10 -1.24 8.84
CA ILE A 7 -0.03 -1.55 7.88
C ILE A 7 -0.68 -2.28 6.71
N THR A 8 -0.57 -1.71 5.50
CA THR A 8 -1.13 -2.32 4.29
C THR A 8 0.00 -2.85 3.42
N VAL A 9 -0.01 -4.16 3.15
CA VAL A 9 0.96 -4.79 2.26
C VAL A 9 0.41 -4.74 0.84
N GLY A 10 1.22 -4.24 -0.09
CA GLY A 10 0.86 -4.13 -1.50
C GLY A 10 1.91 -4.70 -2.43
N PHE A 11 1.65 -4.62 -3.72
CA PHE A 11 2.61 -5.01 -4.75
C PHE A 11 2.72 -3.93 -5.82
N VAL A 12 3.87 -3.93 -6.50
CA VAL A 12 4.16 -3.01 -7.60
C VAL A 12 4.05 -3.78 -8.91
N ILE A 13 3.24 -3.27 -9.84
CA ILE A 13 3.25 -3.76 -11.22
C ILE A 13 4.08 -2.80 -12.05
N GLN A 14 5.04 -3.33 -12.81
CA GLN A 14 5.78 -2.60 -13.82
C GLN A 14 5.51 -3.21 -15.19
N THR A 15 5.08 -2.38 -16.15
CA THR A 15 4.87 -2.78 -17.54
C THR A 15 6.08 -2.39 -18.36
N PHE A 16 6.58 -3.32 -19.18
CA PHE A 16 7.72 -3.10 -20.05
C PHE A 16 7.33 -3.33 -21.52
N GLU A 17 7.75 -2.42 -22.40
CA GLU A 17 7.57 -2.53 -23.84
C GLU A 17 8.91 -2.44 -24.56
N LYS A 18 9.01 -3.02 -25.76
CA LYS A 18 10.21 -2.90 -26.58
C LYS A 18 10.25 -1.54 -27.26
N ASN A 19 11.35 -0.82 -27.08
CA ASN A 19 11.64 0.38 -27.85
C ASN A 19 12.09 0.06 -29.28
N ALA A 20 12.34 1.10 -30.09
CA ALA A 20 12.82 0.94 -31.48
C ALA A 20 14.16 0.18 -31.60
N ALA A 21 14.97 0.13 -30.53
CA ALA A 21 16.21 -0.64 -30.45
C ALA A 21 16.00 -2.10 -29.98
N GLY A 22 14.74 -2.53 -29.82
CA GLY A 22 14.38 -3.88 -29.40
C GLY A 22 14.61 -4.19 -27.92
N LYS A 23 14.95 -3.18 -27.10
CA LYS A 23 15.17 -3.33 -25.65
C LYS A 23 13.88 -3.07 -24.88
N PHE A 24 13.61 -3.88 -23.87
CA PHE A 24 12.52 -3.64 -22.93
C PHE A 24 12.83 -2.40 -22.09
N VAL A 25 11.88 -1.48 -22.04
CA VAL A 25 11.90 -0.27 -21.21
C VAL A 25 10.60 -0.22 -20.41
N CYS A 26 10.69 0.19 -19.14
CA CYS A 26 9.51 0.35 -18.30
C CYS A 26 8.67 1.52 -18.84
N THR A 27 7.41 1.29 -19.17
CA THR A 27 6.48 2.28 -19.72
C THR A 27 5.40 2.69 -18.72
N LYS A 28 5.14 1.86 -17.70
CA LYS A 28 4.14 2.11 -16.67
C LYS A 28 4.55 1.47 -15.35
N GLN A 29 4.24 2.14 -14.24
CA GLN A 29 4.36 1.58 -12.90
C GLN A 29 3.10 1.89 -12.10
N GLU A 30 2.54 0.88 -11.43
CA GLU A 30 1.35 0.97 -10.60
C GLU A 30 1.66 0.43 -9.20
N PHE A 31 1.23 1.17 -8.18
CA PHE A 31 1.28 0.72 -6.79
C PHE A 31 -0.12 0.27 -6.39
N ILE A 32 -0.24 -0.99 -6.03
CA ILE A 32 -1.51 -1.58 -5.61
C ILE A 32 -1.38 -1.89 -4.13
N ALA A 33 -2.11 -1.13 -3.31
CA ALA A 33 -2.31 -1.51 -1.91
C ALA A 33 -3.12 -2.81 -1.89
N GLY A 34 -2.63 -3.83 -1.19
CA GLY A 34 -3.34 -5.10 -1.04
C GLY A 34 -4.44 -5.01 0.02
N ASP A 35 -5.27 -6.06 0.08
CA ASP A 35 -6.37 -6.15 1.03
C ASP A 35 -5.91 -6.47 2.47
N GLN A 36 -4.71 -7.06 2.62
CA GLN A 36 -4.18 -7.41 3.93
C GLN A 36 -3.74 -6.16 4.70
N CYS A 37 -4.40 -5.95 5.83
CA CYS A 37 -4.10 -4.89 6.78
C CYS A 37 -3.76 -5.51 8.13
N ASP A 38 -2.50 -5.38 8.56
CA ASP A 38 -2.08 -5.74 9.90
C ASP A 38 -2.26 -4.52 10.83
N TYR A 39 -2.59 -4.78 12.09
CA TYR A 39 -2.81 -3.74 13.09
C TYR A 39 -1.90 -3.96 14.28
N GLU A 40 -1.26 -2.90 14.73
CA GLU A 40 -0.34 -2.94 15.86
C GLU A 40 -0.62 -1.79 16.83
N ASP A 41 -0.34 -2.04 18.11
CA ASP A 41 -0.39 -1.02 19.16
C ASP A 41 0.83 -0.08 19.14
N ALA A 42 0.86 0.85 20.09
CA ALA A 42 1.95 1.83 20.21
C ALA A 42 3.31 1.19 20.54
N GLU A 43 3.31 -0.06 21.02
CA GLU A 43 4.48 -0.83 21.42
C GLU A 43 4.91 -1.82 20.31
N GLY A 44 4.14 -1.91 19.22
CA GLY A 44 4.37 -2.81 18.10
C GLY A 44 3.80 -4.21 18.30
N ASN A 45 2.93 -4.42 19.30
CA ASN A 45 2.27 -5.71 19.47
C ASN A 45 1.08 -5.82 18.51
N PRO A 46 0.86 -7.00 17.88
CA PRO A 46 -0.28 -7.21 17.00
C PRO A 46 -1.59 -7.14 17.79
N ILE A 47 -2.59 -6.50 17.19
CA ILE A 47 -3.95 -6.38 17.74
C ILE A 47 -5.00 -6.80 16.71
N ASP A 48 -6.19 -7.12 17.20
CA ASP A 48 -7.36 -7.27 16.33
C ASP A 48 -7.73 -5.90 15.71
N PRO A 49 -8.34 -5.89 14.51
CA PRO A 49 -8.78 -4.65 13.88
C PRO A 49 -9.67 -3.85 14.84
N PRO A 50 -9.29 -2.62 15.22
CA PRO A 50 -10.11 -1.78 16.07
C PRO A 50 -11.34 -1.29 15.29
N ASP A 51 -12.38 -0.83 15.99
CA ASP A 51 -13.50 -0.16 15.35
C ASP A 51 -13.06 1.26 14.93
N TYR A 52 -12.99 1.51 13.61
CA TYR A 52 -12.64 2.82 13.05
C TYR A 52 -13.41 3.08 11.76
N GLU A 53 -13.77 4.35 11.54
CA GLU A 53 -14.32 4.78 10.25
C GLU A 53 -13.21 4.80 9.20
N TYR A 54 -13.43 4.17 8.05
CA TYR A 54 -12.49 4.23 6.93
C TYR A 54 -12.35 5.68 6.47
N GLN A 55 -11.19 6.27 6.73
CA GLN A 55 -10.83 7.59 6.23
C GLN A 55 -9.99 7.39 4.96
N PRO A 56 -10.50 7.76 3.76
CA PRO A 56 -9.68 7.76 2.57
C PRO A 56 -8.51 8.73 2.79
N TYR A 57 -7.29 8.29 2.48
CA TYR A 57 -6.11 9.14 2.47
C TYR A 57 -6.16 10.10 1.28
N ASN A 58 -7.23 10.87 1.14
CA ASN A 58 -7.23 12.00 0.23
C ASN A 58 -6.15 12.94 0.74
N MET A 59 -5.01 12.99 0.04
CA MET A 59 -3.95 13.99 0.21
C MET A 59 -4.43 15.40 -0.22
N THR A 60 -5.63 15.78 0.19
CA THR A 60 -6.15 17.13 0.10
C THR A 60 -6.43 17.58 1.51
N LEU A 61 -5.62 18.54 1.97
CA LEU A 61 -5.82 19.32 3.19
C LEU A 61 -7.25 19.86 3.29
#